data_AF-A0A2R5EEN4-F1
#
_entry.id   AF-A0A2R5EEN4-F1
#
_cell.length_a   1.000
_cell.length_b   1.000
_cell.length_c   1.000
_cell.angle_alpha   90.00
_cell.angle_beta   90.00
_cell.angle_gamma   90.00
#
_symmetry.space_group_name_H-M   'P 1'
#
loop_
_entity.id
_entity.type
_entity.pdbx_description
1 polymer ?
#
loop_
_entity_poly.entity_id
_entity_poly.type
_entity_poly.pdbx_seq_one_letter_code
_entity_poly.pdbx_strand_id
1 'polypeptide(L)'
;MNVPLPSSSPPSPCKFTLASLGRALATGWRTFAAHPRPSMAWALPFAIVALLLWLILGQAAVAPMALAVSGGFMLIGPLLLVGYFELADCNARGETAGLAQALAAYRRAPAGLWAMGAICAFFYLIWITDAATLYGFIVGGEARGFATLLAPATEVRRFVLWSSLMGAALAFMIYAVTAFAVPLLHYRRATLIPAVALSVRTVFGSFPAALAWGLLLAGGGIASIIVLPLFPVVFPVLAYASHALYREALQERQP
;
A
#
# COMPACT_ATOMS: atom_id res chain seq x y z
N MET A 1 10.88 -31.89 3.34
CA MET A 1 12.20 -31.29 3.01
C MET A 1 12.35 -30.00 3.83
N ASN A 2 13.11 -30.06 4.92
CA ASN A 2 13.50 -28.87 5.68
C ASN A 2 14.63 -28.19 4.93
N VAL A 3 14.33 -27.10 4.21
CA VAL A 3 15.36 -26.18 3.73
C VAL A 3 15.85 -25.43 4.98
N PRO A 4 17.14 -25.51 5.35
CA PRO A 4 17.66 -24.72 6.47
C PRO A 4 17.52 -23.25 6.11
N LEU A 5 16.82 -22.48 6.94
CA LEU A 5 16.81 -21.02 6.80
C LEU A 5 18.24 -20.51 7.06
N PRO A 6 18.77 -19.58 6.23
CA PRO A 6 20.07 -18.99 6.50
C PRO A 6 20.08 -18.38 7.91
N SER A 7 21.15 -18.64 8.64
CA SER A 7 21.45 -18.18 10.01
C SER A 7 21.72 -16.67 10.10
N SER A 8 21.15 -15.86 9.20
CA SER A 8 21.18 -14.41 9.31
C SER A 8 20.19 -13.99 10.38
N SER A 9 20.68 -13.57 11.55
CA SER A 9 19.88 -12.82 12.51
C SER A 9 19.10 -11.73 11.77
N PRO A 10 17.79 -11.56 12.03
CA PRO A 10 17.01 -10.53 11.35
C PRO A 10 17.70 -9.17 11.54
N PRO A 11 17.75 -8.31 10.50
CA PRO A 11 18.45 -7.03 10.57
C PRO A 11 17.89 -6.19 11.72
N SER A 12 18.78 -5.52 12.46
CA SER A 12 18.38 -4.63 13.54
C SER A 12 17.67 -3.39 12.97
N PRO A 13 16.47 -3.02 13.47
CA PRO A 13 15.80 -1.80 13.03
C PRO A 13 16.65 -0.57 13.35
N CYS A 14 16.92 0.25 12.35
CA CYS A 14 17.47 1.58 12.56
C CYS A 14 16.33 2.61 12.64
N LYS A 15 16.50 3.63 13.48
CA LYS A 15 15.54 4.73 13.54
C LYS A 15 15.66 5.58 12.28
N PHE A 16 14.52 5.90 11.65
CA PHE A 16 14.48 6.82 10.52
C PHE A 16 13.80 8.14 10.93
N THR A 17 14.20 9.24 10.28
CA THR A 17 13.77 10.60 10.64
C THR A 17 12.94 11.22 9.52
N LEU A 18 12.30 12.37 9.77
CA LEU A 18 11.58 13.12 8.73
C LEU A 18 12.51 13.49 7.54
N ALA A 19 13.80 13.69 7.77
CA ALA A 19 14.77 13.92 6.70
C ALA A 19 14.99 12.67 5.82
N SER A 20 14.83 11.47 6.37
CA SER A 20 14.84 10.22 5.61
C SER A 20 13.67 10.14 4.63
N LEU A 21 12.49 10.65 5.00
CA LEU A 21 11.30 10.66 4.13
C LEU A 21 11.54 11.52 2.88
N GLY A 22 12.12 12.72 3.04
CA GLY A 22 12.46 13.59 1.92
C GLY A 22 13.47 12.95 0.97
N ARG A 23 14.52 12.30 1.51
CA ARG A 23 15.51 11.57 0.71
C ARG A 23 14.91 10.35 0.00
N ALA A 24 14.01 9.64 0.66
CA ALA A 24 13.28 8.51 0.09
C ALA A 24 12.39 8.96 -1.08
N LEU A 25 11.65 10.05 -0.93
CA LEU A 25 10.83 10.63 -2.01
C LEU A 25 11.69 11.09 -3.20
N ALA A 26 12.79 11.82 -2.94
CA ALA A 26 13.70 12.24 -4.01
C ALA A 26 14.32 11.04 -4.75
N THR A 27 14.65 9.97 -4.03
CA THR A 27 15.15 8.73 -4.62
C THR A 27 14.06 8.03 -5.42
N GLY A 28 12.84 7.93 -4.90
CA GLY A 28 11.71 7.34 -5.61
C GLY A 28 11.39 8.08 -6.91
N TRP A 29 11.45 9.41 -6.89
CA TRP A 29 11.29 10.24 -8.08
C TRP A 29 12.38 9.98 -9.12
N ARG A 30 13.65 9.93 -8.71
CA ARG A 30 14.77 9.63 -9.62
C ARG A 30 14.64 8.24 -10.23
N THR A 31 14.27 7.22 -9.45
CA THR A 31 14.06 5.85 -9.94
C THR A 31 12.93 5.80 -10.96
N PHE A 32 11.81 6.49 -10.70
CA PHE A 32 10.71 6.60 -11.67
C PHE A 32 11.14 7.34 -12.94
N ALA A 33 11.81 8.49 -12.81
CA ALA A 33 12.23 9.32 -13.94
C ALA A 33 13.24 8.60 -14.86
N ALA A 34 14.02 7.67 -14.32
CA ALA A 34 14.91 6.83 -15.12
C ALA A 34 14.12 5.87 -16.05
N HIS A 35 12.97 5.37 -15.61
CA HIS A 35 12.22 4.32 -16.33
C HIS A 35 10.69 4.51 -16.27
N PRO A 36 10.14 5.62 -16.77
CA PRO A 36 8.72 5.93 -16.59
C PRO A 36 7.80 4.93 -17.29
N ARG A 37 8.19 4.44 -18.47
CA ARG A 37 7.36 3.53 -19.30
C ARG A 37 7.03 2.20 -18.59
N PRO A 38 8.01 1.38 -18.15
CA PRO A 38 7.69 0.12 -17.47
C PRO A 38 6.98 0.34 -16.13
N SER A 39 7.31 1.41 -15.39
CA SER A 39 6.64 1.74 -14.13
C SER A 39 5.16 2.09 -14.35
N MET A 40 4.86 2.93 -15.33
CA MET A 40 3.48 3.29 -15.70
C MET A 40 2.71 2.09 -16.26
N ALA A 41 3.37 1.27 -17.10
CA ALA A 41 2.77 0.06 -17.64
C ALA A 41 2.36 -0.91 -16.53
N TRP A 42 3.17 -1.04 -15.48
CA TRP A 42 2.84 -1.89 -14.33
C TRP A 42 1.73 -1.30 -13.46
N ALA A 43 1.61 0.04 -13.38
CA ALA A 43 0.51 0.71 -12.69
C ALA A 43 -0.84 0.59 -13.43
N LEU A 44 -0.81 0.46 -14.76
CA LEU A 44 -1.98 0.60 -15.62
C LEU A 44 -3.12 -0.41 -15.34
N PRO A 45 -2.87 -1.73 -15.16
CA PRO A 45 -3.95 -2.67 -14.82
C PRO A 45 -4.68 -2.29 -13.52
N PHE A 46 -3.95 -1.78 -12.54
CA PHE A 46 -4.53 -1.38 -11.25
C PHE A 46 -5.33 -0.08 -11.37
N ALA A 47 -4.86 0.86 -12.20
CA ALA A 47 -5.62 2.06 -12.53
C ALA A 47 -6.96 1.71 -13.21
N ILE A 48 -6.96 0.73 -14.12
CA ILE A 48 -8.18 0.23 -14.79
C ILE A 48 -9.14 -0.39 -13.77
N VAL A 49 -8.66 -1.26 -12.87
CA VAL A 49 -9.49 -1.85 -11.81
C VAL A 49 -10.09 -0.77 -10.91
N ALA A 50 -9.29 0.23 -10.50
CA ALA A 50 -9.77 1.34 -9.69
C ALA A 50 -10.86 2.16 -10.42
N LEU A 51 -10.67 2.43 -11.71
CA LEU A 51 -11.66 3.13 -12.54
C LEU A 51 -12.96 2.34 -12.66
N LEU A 52 -12.88 1.03 -12.93
CA LEU A 52 -14.05 0.16 -13.04
C LEU A 52 -14.84 0.12 -11.72
N LEU A 53 -14.14 -0.04 -10.58
CA LEU A 53 -14.78 0.00 -9.26
C LEU A 53 -15.48 1.35 -9.02
N TRP A 54 -14.83 2.46 -9.37
CA TRP A 54 -15.40 3.80 -9.22
C TRP A 54 -16.67 3.99 -10.07
N LEU A 55 -16.66 3.52 -11.32
CA LEU A 55 -17.83 3.55 -12.20
C LEU A 55 -18.98 2.70 -11.65
N ILE A 56 -18.69 1.48 -11.17
CA ILE A 56 -19.70 0.58 -10.58
C ILE A 56 -20.34 1.22 -9.35
N LEU A 57 -19.54 1.80 -8.45
CA LEU A 57 -20.02 2.49 -7.25
C LEU A 57 -20.92 3.69 -7.59
N GLY A 58 -20.58 4.43 -8.65
CA GLY A 58 -21.38 5.55 -9.14
C GLY A 58 -22.75 5.10 -9.67
N GLN A 59 -22.77 4.01 -10.45
CA GLN A 59 -24.01 3.45 -11.00
C GLN A 59 -24.89 2.79 -9.93
N ALA A 60 -24.29 2.10 -8.97
CA ALA A 60 -25.00 1.42 -7.89
C ALA A 60 -25.55 2.38 -6.81
N ALA A 61 -25.30 3.69 -6.93
CA ALA A 61 -25.74 4.73 -5.99
C ALA A 61 -25.42 4.42 -4.52
N VAL A 62 -24.29 3.75 -4.29
CA VAL A 62 -23.70 3.48 -2.96
C VAL A 62 -22.44 4.33 -2.78
N ALA A 63 -22.46 5.57 -3.28
CA ALA A 63 -21.30 6.46 -3.28
C ALA A 63 -20.68 6.67 -1.89
N PRO A 64 -21.42 6.69 -0.76
CA PRO A 64 -20.79 6.79 0.56
C PRO A 64 -19.90 5.57 0.89
N MET A 65 -20.15 4.40 0.30
CA MET A 65 -19.27 3.22 0.44
C MET A 65 -18.01 3.31 -0.43
N ALA A 66 -17.87 4.32 -1.29
CA ALA A 66 -16.70 4.45 -2.16
C ALA A 66 -15.40 4.53 -1.35
N LEU A 67 -15.41 5.19 -0.20
CA LEU A 67 -14.26 5.25 0.70
C LEU A 67 -13.90 3.85 1.22
N ALA A 68 -14.89 3.09 1.70
CA ALA A 68 -14.67 1.74 2.21
C ALA A 68 -14.13 0.78 1.13
N VAL A 69 -14.73 0.80 -0.06
CA VAL A 69 -14.32 -0.02 -1.21
C VAL A 69 -12.94 0.39 -1.73
N SER A 70 -12.66 1.70 -1.79
CA SER A 70 -11.33 2.20 -2.17
C SER A 70 -10.24 1.81 -1.17
N GLY A 71 -10.58 1.63 0.11
CA GLY A 71 -9.67 1.09 1.12
C GLY A 71 -9.11 -0.29 0.75
N GLY A 72 -9.87 -1.10 0.00
CA GLY A 72 -9.40 -2.39 -0.54
C GLY A 72 -8.22 -2.25 -1.50
N PHE A 73 -8.12 -1.12 -2.21
CA PHE A 73 -6.99 -0.83 -3.09
C PHE A 73 -5.70 -0.59 -2.28
N MET A 74 -5.81 0.09 -1.14
CA MET A 74 -4.70 0.33 -0.22
C MET A 74 -4.15 -0.98 0.36
N LEU A 75 -5.03 -1.97 0.53
CA LEU A 75 -4.72 -3.34 1.00
C LEU A 75 -4.07 -4.23 -0.06
N ILE A 76 -4.33 -4.00 -1.34
CA ILE A 76 -3.61 -4.66 -2.44
C ILE A 76 -2.20 -4.05 -2.58
N GLY A 77 -2.03 -2.78 -2.21
CA GLY A 77 -0.77 -2.02 -2.28
C GLY A 77 0.50 -2.78 -1.86
N PRO A 78 0.53 -3.45 -0.69
CA PRO A 78 1.68 -4.25 -0.26
C PRO A 78 2.03 -5.38 -1.24
N LEU A 79 1.04 -6.04 -1.85
CA LEU A 79 1.30 -7.04 -2.87
C LEU A 79 1.81 -6.40 -4.15
N LEU A 80 1.38 -5.18 -4.50
CA LEU A 80 1.84 -4.45 -5.70
C LEU A 80 3.31 -4.05 -5.63
N LEU A 81 3.80 -3.74 -4.42
CA LEU A 81 5.18 -3.32 -4.18
C LEU A 81 6.20 -4.31 -4.72
N VAL A 82 5.88 -5.61 -4.71
CA VAL A 82 6.76 -6.68 -5.20
C VAL A 82 7.13 -6.49 -6.67
N GLY A 83 6.18 -6.10 -7.52
CA GLY A 83 6.48 -5.81 -8.93
C GLY A 83 7.38 -4.58 -9.08
N TYR A 84 7.18 -3.54 -8.27
CA TYR A 84 8.02 -2.35 -8.29
C TYR A 84 9.43 -2.60 -7.76
N PHE A 85 9.58 -3.45 -6.75
CA PHE A 85 10.88 -3.84 -6.21
C PHE A 85 11.69 -4.61 -7.25
N GLU A 86 11.09 -5.58 -7.95
CA GLU A 86 11.78 -6.27 -9.03
C GLU A 86 12.17 -5.31 -10.16
N LEU A 87 11.31 -4.37 -10.54
CA LEU A 87 11.65 -3.36 -11.57
C LEU A 87 12.81 -2.46 -11.13
N ALA A 88 12.84 -2.04 -9.86
CA ALA A 88 13.95 -1.27 -9.31
C ALA A 88 15.25 -2.10 -9.27
N ASP A 89 15.17 -3.38 -8.94
CA ASP A 89 16.32 -4.27 -8.85
C ASP A 89 16.87 -4.64 -10.25
N CYS A 90 16.01 -4.91 -11.23
CA CYS A 90 16.42 -5.07 -12.63
C CYS A 90 17.20 -3.84 -13.13
N ASN A 91 16.70 -2.64 -12.82
CA ASN A 91 17.40 -1.41 -13.16
C ASN A 91 18.76 -1.31 -12.45
N ALA A 92 18.83 -1.61 -11.16
CA ALA A 92 20.10 -1.61 -10.43
C ALA A 92 21.12 -2.62 -11.00
N ARG A 93 20.64 -3.70 -11.62
CA ARG A 93 21.47 -4.71 -12.32
C ARG A 93 21.78 -4.36 -13.78
N GLY A 94 21.25 -3.27 -14.32
CA GLY A 94 21.39 -2.92 -15.75
C GLY A 94 20.59 -3.82 -16.70
N GLU A 95 19.61 -4.57 -16.18
CA GLU A 95 18.73 -5.44 -16.96
C GLU A 95 17.54 -4.68 -17.55
N THR A 96 16.95 -5.20 -18.63
CA THR A 96 15.73 -4.64 -19.21
C THR A 96 14.55 -4.85 -18.25
N ALA A 97 14.12 -3.77 -17.60
CA ALA A 97 12.95 -3.76 -16.73
C ALA A 97 11.65 -3.82 -17.56
N GLY A 98 10.83 -4.84 -17.34
CA GLY A 98 9.57 -5.04 -18.07
C GLY A 98 8.48 -5.73 -17.25
N LEU A 99 7.25 -5.73 -17.79
CA LEU A 99 6.09 -6.36 -17.14
C LEU A 99 6.29 -7.86 -16.89
N ALA A 100 7.00 -8.54 -17.80
CA ALA A 100 7.28 -9.97 -17.67
C ALA A 100 8.14 -10.27 -16.43
N GLN A 101 9.13 -9.43 -16.14
CA GLN A 101 10.00 -9.55 -14.97
C GLN A 101 9.21 -9.32 -13.68
N ALA A 102 8.39 -8.26 -13.64
CA ALA A 102 7.50 -7.99 -12.52
C ALA A 102 6.54 -9.17 -12.26
N LEU A 103 5.96 -9.77 -13.31
CA LEU A 103 5.09 -10.94 -13.17
C LEU A 103 5.86 -12.20 -12.74
N ALA A 104 7.08 -12.39 -13.24
CA ALA A 104 7.97 -13.47 -12.81
C ALA A 104 8.39 -13.36 -11.34
N ALA A 105 8.42 -12.15 -10.76
CA ALA A 105 8.65 -11.95 -9.34
C ALA A 105 7.56 -12.63 -8.48
N TYR A 106 6.28 -12.53 -8.87
CA TYR A 106 5.19 -13.20 -8.15
C TYR A 106 5.28 -14.72 -8.23
N ARG A 107 5.74 -15.28 -9.35
CA ARG A 107 5.96 -16.73 -9.48
C ARG A 107 7.08 -17.24 -8.56
N ARG A 108 8.02 -16.37 -8.20
CA ARG A 108 9.16 -16.67 -7.30
C ARG A 108 8.89 -16.23 -5.84
N ALA A 109 7.73 -15.62 -5.58
CA ALA A 109 7.39 -15.09 -4.28
C ALA A 109 7.29 -16.20 -3.23
N PRO A 110 7.88 -16.00 -2.03
CA PRO A 110 7.79 -16.99 -0.97
C PRO A 110 6.38 -17.09 -0.41
N ALA A 111 6.03 -18.24 0.17
CA ALA A 111 4.72 -18.51 0.76
C ALA A 111 4.31 -17.45 1.82
N GLY A 112 5.26 -16.88 2.54
CA GLY A 112 5.01 -15.81 3.50
C GLY A 112 4.42 -14.53 2.87
N LEU A 113 4.75 -14.22 1.61
CA LEU A 113 4.17 -13.07 0.91
C LEU A 113 2.68 -13.33 0.58
N TRP A 114 2.35 -14.55 0.15
CA TRP A 114 0.95 -14.95 -0.08
C TRP A 114 0.15 -14.98 1.22
N ALA A 115 0.75 -15.46 2.32
CA ALA A 115 0.15 -15.39 3.64
C ALA A 115 -0.09 -13.95 4.09
N MET A 116 0.83 -13.02 3.81
CA MET A 116 0.61 -11.59 4.05
C MET A 116 -0.57 -11.05 3.23
N GLY A 117 -0.68 -11.45 1.96
CA GLY A 117 -1.83 -11.13 1.11
C GLY A 117 -3.15 -11.63 1.71
N ALA A 118 -3.17 -12.86 2.23
CA ALA A 118 -4.34 -13.43 2.91
C ALA A 118 -4.69 -12.68 4.20
N ILE A 119 -3.70 -12.27 5.00
CA ILE A 119 -3.90 -11.44 6.19
C ILE A 119 -4.52 -10.10 5.81
N CYS A 120 -4.02 -9.45 4.76
CA CYS A 120 -4.60 -8.22 4.23
C CYS A 120 -6.05 -8.45 3.79
N ALA A 121 -6.32 -9.49 3.00
CA ALA A 121 -7.67 -9.81 2.56
C ALA A 121 -8.64 -10.07 3.73
N PHE A 122 -8.17 -10.73 4.79
CA PHE A 122 -8.95 -10.95 6.00
C PHE A 122 -9.31 -9.64 6.73
N PHE A 123 -8.33 -8.73 6.91
CA PHE A 123 -8.61 -7.41 7.48
C PHE A 123 -9.54 -6.58 6.60
N TYR A 124 -9.41 -6.68 5.28
CA TYR A 124 -10.34 -6.03 4.35
C TYR A 124 -11.76 -6.58 4.48
N LEU A 125 -11.90 -7.89 4.67
CA LEU A 125 -13.21 -8.51 4.84
C LEU A 125 -13.91 -7.97 6.08
N ILE A 126 -13.20 -7.89 7.21
CA ILE A 126 -13.72 -7.27 8.44
C ILE A 126 -14.12 -5.82 8.17
N TRP A 127 -13.25 -5.07 7.49
CA TRP A 127 -13.51 -3.67 7.17
C TRP A 127 -14.77 -3.46 6.33
N ILE A 128 -14.90 -4.20 5.23
CA ILE A 128 -16.01 -3.98 4.30
C ILE A 128 -17.32 -4.40 4.96
N THR A 129 -17.32 -5.44 5.81
CA THR A 129 -18.51 -5.82 6.59
C THR A 129 -18.86 -4.79 7.65
N ASP A 130 -17.88 -4.22 8.35
CA ASP A 130 -18.11 -3.19 9.36
C ASP A 130 -18.63 -1.90 8.70
N ALA A 131 -18.01 -1.49 7.58
CA ALA A 131 -18.45 -0.33 6.81
C ALA A 131 -19.85 -0.53 6.22
N ALA A 132 -20.18 -1.73 5.73
CA ALA A 132 -21.52 -2.05 5.22
C ALA A 132 -22.56 -2.01 6.35
N THR A 133 -22.22 -2.55 7.53
CA THR A 133 -23.07 -2.52 8.71
C THR A 133 -23.33 -1.09 9.15
N LEU A 134 -22.28 -0.28 9.27
CA LEU A 134 -22.38 1.14 9.64
C LEU A 134 -23.19 1.94 8.61
N TYR A 135 -23.02 1.64 7.31
CA TYR A 135 -23.81 2.25 6.24
C TYR A 135 -25.29 1.91 6.38
N GLY A 136 -25.61 0.64 6.64
CA GLY A 136 -26.98 0.18 6.90
C GLY A 136 -27.63 0.89 8.08
N PHE A 137 -26.89 1.07 9.19
CA PHE A 137 -27.40 1.72 10.39
C PHE A 137 -27.58 3.25 10.27
N ILE A 138 -26.64 3.96 9.62
CA ILE A 138 -26.61 5.43 9.62
C ILE A 138 -27.26 6.02 8.36
N VAL A 139 -27.06 5.42 7.20
CA VAL A 139 -27.48 6.02 5.92
C VAL A 139 -28.87 5.56 5.52
N GLY A 140 -29.16 4.26 5.67
CA GLY A 140 -30.48 3.65 5.45
C GLY A 140 -31.02 3.79 4.01
N GLY A 141 -30.96 2.71 3.23
CA GLY A 141 -31.84 2.39 2.08
C GLY A 141 -31.87 3.29 0.84
N GLU A 142 -31.64 4.60 0.95
CA GLU A 142 -31.77 5.52 -0.18
C GLU A 142 -30.51 5.57 -1.03
N ALA A 143 -30.69 5.41 -2.34
CA ALA A 143 -29.66 5.54 -3.36
C ALA A 143 -29.04 6.95 -3.33
N ARG A 144 -27.75 7.04 -3.00
CA ARG A 144 -26.98 8.29 -2.92
C ARG A 144 -25.84 8.26 -3.91
N GLY A 145 -26.01 8.97 -5.04
CA GLY A 145 -24.96 9.19 -6.02
C GLY A 145 -23.88 10.16 -5.50
N PHE A 146 -22.74 10.24 -6.20
CA PHE A 146 -21.58 11.06 -5.80
C PHE A 146 -21.91 12.55 -5.57
N ALA A 147 -22.94 13.10 -6.24
CA ALA A 147 -23.39 14.48 -6.05
C ALA A 147 -23.84 14.78 -4.60
N THR A 148 -24.33 13.77 -3.87
CA THR A 148 -24.76 13.91 -2.46
C THR A 148 -23.58 14.07 -1.49
N LEU A 149 -22.35 13.77 -1.93
CA LEU A 149 -21.13 13.97 -1.13
C LEU A 149 -20.63 15.42 -1.18
N LEU A 150 -21.08 16.23 -2.14
CA LEU A 150 -20.71 17.65 -2.27
C LEU A 150 -21.49 18.56 -1.32
N ALA A 151 -22.70 18.15 -0.92
CA ALA A 151 -23.52 18.79 0.11
C ALA A 151 -24.07 17.73 1.10
N PRO A 152 -23.21 17.10 1.91
CA PRO A 152 -23.62 15.97 2.73
C PRO A 152 -24.57 16.44 3.85
N ALA A 153 -25.74 15.81 3.93
CA ALA A 153 -26.62 15.91 5.09
C ALA A 153 -25.86 15.53 6.37
N THR A 154 -26.31 16.03 7.52
CA THR A 154 -25.62 15.84 8.82
C THR A 154 -25.26 14.37 9.11
N GLU A 155 -26.12 13.42 8.72
CA GLU A 155 -25.89 11.99 8.88
C GLU A 155 -24.80 11.43 7.97
N VAL A 156 -24.68 11.91 6.73
CA VAL A 156 -23.56 11.52 5.83
C VAL A 156 -22.24 12.00 6.41
N ARG A 157 -22.22 13.20 6.99
CA ARG A 157 -21.02 13.78 7.59
C ARG A 157 -20.56 12.99 8.83
N ARG A 158 -21.51 12.54 9.66
CA ARG A 158 -21.24 11.65 10.81
C ARG A 158 -20.75 10.28 10.35
N PHE A 159 -21.41 9.68 9.36
CA PHE A 159 -20.99 8.41 8.76
C PHE A 159 -19.56 8.50 8.24
N VAL A 160 -19.25 9.53 7.43
CA VAL A 160 -17.91 9.72 6.86
C VAL A 160 -16.88 9.92 7.96
N LEU A 161 -17.16 10.71 9.01
CA LEU A 161 -16.22 10.92 10.11
C LEU A 161 -15.91 9.62 10.87
N TRP A 162 -16.95 8.89 11.32
CA TRP A 162 -16.78 7.65 12.08
C TRP A 162 -16.18 6.53 11.25
N SER A 163 -16.64 6.38 10.00
CA SER A 163 -16.06 5.43 9.05
C SER A 163 -14.60 5.78 8.78
N SER A 164 -14.25 7.05 8.56
CA SER A 164 -12.86 7.44 8.34
C SER A 164 -11.97 7.17 9.56
N LEU A 165 -12.49 7.36 10.78
CA LEU A 165 -11.73 7.08 12.00
C LEU A 165 -11.45 5.59 12.17
N MET A 166 -12.46 4.74 11.98
CA MET A 166 -12.29 3.28 12.03
C MET A 166 -11.37 2.79 10.90
N GLY A 167 -11.56 3.33 9.69
CA GLY A 167 -10.72 3.02 8.53
C GLY A 167 -9.27 3.44 8.75
N ALA A 168 -9.02 4.61 9.36
CA ALA A 168 -7.68 5.08 9.67
C ALA A 168 -6.97 4.17 10.70
N ALA A 169 -7.69 3.72 11.74
CA ALA A 169 -7.15 2.78 12.71
C ALA A 169 -6.75 1.44 12.06
N LEU A 170 -7.62 0.90 11.22
CA LEU A 170 -7.33 -0.34 10.49
C LEU A 170 -6.18 -0.15 9.49
N ALA A 171 -6.19 0.94 8.72
CA ALA A 171 -5.12 1.26 7.78
C ALA A 171 -3.77 1.40 8.47
N PHE A 172 -3.74 2.04 9.65
CA PHE A 172 -2.53 2.12 10.46
C PHE A 172 -2.05 0.74 10.94
N MET A 173 -2.95 -0.14 11.37
CA MET A 173 -2.60 -1.49 11.77
C MET A 173 -2.02 -2.30 10.59
N ILE A 174 -2.65 -2.25 9.42
CA ILE A 174 -2.15 -2.89 8.18
C ILE A 174 -0.80 -2.30 7.80
N TYR A 175 -0.65 -0.98 7.83
CA TYR A 175 0.62 -0.31 7.59
C TYR A 175 1.71 -0.82 8.55
N ALA A 176 1.42 -0.88 9.85
CA ALA A 176 2.37 -1.33 10.86
C ALA A 176 2.87 -2.76 10.61
N VAL A 177 1.98 -3.67 10.18
CA VAL A 177 2.34 -5.07 9.94
C VAL A 177 2.94 -5.33 8.54
N THR A 178 2.63 -4.51 7.54
CA THR A 178 3.04 -4.76 6.14
C THR A 178 4.23 -3.93 5.66
N ALA A 179 4.38 -2.68 6.12
CA ALA A 179 5.27 -1.68 5.51
C ALA A 179 6.72 -2.15 5.34
N PHE A 180 7.27 -2.81 6.35
CA PHE A 180 8.62 -3.39 6.29
C PHE A 180 8.61 -4.92 6.18
N ALA A 181 7.49 -5.58 6.49
CA ALA A 181 7.38 -7.03 6.39
C ALA A 181 7.35 -7.51 4.93
N VAL A 182 6.67 -6.81 4.03
CA VAL A 182 6.60 -7.18 2.61
C VAL A 182 8.00 -7.19 1.96
N PRO A 183 8.81 -6.12 2.06
CA PRO A 183 10.17 -6.16 1.54
C PRO A 183 11.02 -7.27 2.19
N LEU A 184 10.94 -7.46 3.52
CA LEU A 184 11.65 -8.53 4.22
C LEU A 184 11.32 -9.93 3.66
N LEU A 185 10.05 -10.17 3.38
CA LEU A 185 9.57 -11.41 2.80
C LEU A 185 10.01 -11.54 1.34
N HIS A 186 9.87 -10.48 0.55
CA HIS A 186 10.30 -10.44 -0.86
C HIS A 186 11.78 -10.79 -1.01
N TYR A 187 12.65 -10.18 -0.20
CA TYR A 187 14.08 -10.43 -0.18
C TYR A 187 14.48 -11.69 0.61
N ARG A 188 13.51 -12.48 1.11
CA ARG A 188 13.72 -13.72 1.88
C ARG A 188 14.64 -13.53 3.11
N ARG A 189 14.58 -12.35 3.73
CA ARG A 189 15.39 -11.99 4.91
C ARG A 189 14.74 -12.35 6.24
N ALA A 190 13.46 -12.71 6.22
CA ALA A 190 12.72 -13.16 7.39
C ALA A 190 11.57 -14.08 6.98
N THR A 191 11.13 -14.93 7.90
CA THR A 191 9.84 -15.62 7.78
C THR A 191 8.70 -14.69 8.22
N LEU A 192 7.44 -15.09 8.00
CA LEU A 192 6.26 -14.24 8.23
C LEU A 192 6.22 -13.61 9.63
N ILE A 193 6.36 -14.42 10.67
CA ILE A 193 6.23 -13.96 12.07
C ILE A 193 7.35 -12.95 12.42
N PRO A 194 8.64 -13.25 12.22
CA PRO A 194 9.71 -12.27 12.44
C PRO A 194 9.59 -11.02 11.57
N ALA A 195 9.13 -11.13 10.31
CA ALA A 195 8.95 -10.00 9.42
C ALA A 195 7.91 -9.01 9.95
N VAL A 196 6.76 -9.52 10.39
CA VAL A 196 5.70 -8.72 11.02
C VAL A 196 6.20 -8.07 12.31
N ALA A 197 6.84 -8.85 13.19
CA ALA A 197 7.38 -8.33 14.45
C ALA A 197 8.41 -7.22 14.20
N LEU A 198 9.28 -7.37 13.20
CA LEU A 198 10.26 -6.36 12.84
C LEU A 198 9.61 -5.10 12.26
N SER A 199 8.57 -5.26 11.43
CA SER A 199 7.81 -4.14 10.86
C SER A 199 7.16 -3.31 11.96
N VAL A 200 6.45 -3.96 12.88
CA VAL A 200 5.82 -3.31 14.03
C VAL A 200 6.88 -2.59 14.87
N ARG A 201 7.97 -3.27 15.23
CA ARG A 201 9.07 -2.64 15.99
C ARG A 201 9.69 -1.44 15.29
N THR A 202 9.82 -1.49 13.97
CA THR A 202 10.40 -0.39 13.17
C THR A 202 9.46 0.82 13.14
N VAL A 203 8.16 0.58 12.94
CA VAL A 203 7.12 1.62 12.94
C VAL A 203 7.01 2.30 14.30
N PHE A 204 6.91 1.52 15.39
CA PHE A 204 6.84 2.09 16.74
C PHE A 204 8.17 2.67 17.24
N GLY A 205 9.31 2.16 16.77
CA GLY A 205 10.63 2.70 17.09
C GLY A 205 10.89 4.09 16.49
N SER A 206 10.19 4.43 15.40
CA SER A 206 10.27 5.72 14.69
C SER A 206 8.88 6.34 14.50
N PHE A 207 8.02 6.25 15.52
CA PHE A 207 6.58 6.53 15.41
C PHE A 207 6.23 7.86 14.71
N PRO A 208 6.85 9.02 15.04
CA PRO A 208 6.50 10.28 14.36
C PRO A 208 6.80 10.24 12.85
N ALA A 209 7.95 9.69 12.46
CA ALA A 209 8.35 9.57 11.07
C ALA A 209 7.51 8.52 10.33
N ALA A 210 7.18 7.40 10.99
CA ALA A 210 6.32 6.36 10.44
C ALA A 210 4.88 6.87 10.23
N LEU A 211 4.34 7.63 11.17
CA LEU A 211 3.03 8.25 11.04
C LEU A 211 3.01 9.27 9.89
N ALA A 212 4.02 10.14 9.80
CA ALA A 212 4.16 11.07 8.69
C ALA A 212 4.25 10.33 7.34
N TRP A 213 4.98 9.21 7.29
CA TRP A 213 5.07 8.39 6.08
C TRP A 213 3.72 7.73 5.72
N GLY A 214 3.02 7.17 6.71
CA GLY A 214 1.69 6.61 6.53
C GLY A 214 0.69 7.64 6.01
N LEU A 215 0.74 8.87 6.52
CA LEU A 215 -0.08 9.99 6.05
C LEU A 215 0.27 10.40 4.61
N LEU A 216 1.56 10.41 4.24
CA LEU A 216 1.97 10.67 2.85
C LEU A 216 1.47 9.59 1.89
N LEU A 217 1.55 8.32 2.28
CA LEU A 217 1.02 7.21 1.48
C LEU A 217 -0.51 7.30 1.35
N ALA A 218 -1.22 7.56 2.44
CA ALA A 218 -2.67 7.72 2.44
C ALA A 218 -3.11 8.94 1.60
N GLY A 219 -2.49 10.09 1.82
CA GLY A 219 -2.77 11.32 1.08
C GLY A 219 -2.47 11.17 -0.40
N GLY A 220 -1.34 10.54 -0.76
CA GLY A 220 -0.99 10.25 -2.15
C GLY A 220 -1.96 9.27 -2.82
N GLY A 221 -2.41 8.24 -2.10
CA GLY A 221 -3.43 7.31 -2.59
C GLY A 221 -4.78 7.98 -2.83
N ILE A 222 -5.27 8.76 -1.86
CA ILE A 222 -6.52 9.51 -1.96
C ILE A 222 -6.47 10.53 -3.11
N ALA A 223 -5.39 11.32 -3.17
CA ALA A 223 -5.21 12.31 -4.25
C ALA A 223 -5.20 11.66 -5.63
N SER A 224 -4.61 10.46 -5.75
CA SER A 224 -4.58 9.71 -7.01
C SER A 224 -5.95 9.16 -7.43
N ILE A 225 -6.84 8.88 -6.48
CA ILE A 225 -8.23 8.47 -6.77
C ILE A 225 -9.03 9.68 -7.27
N ILE A 226 -8.84 10.86 -6.65
CA ILE A 226 -9.52 12.10 -7.04
C ILE A 226 -9.04 12.57 -8.41
N VAL A 227 -7.72 12.49 -8.66
CA VAL A 227 -7.09 12.87 -9.92
C VAL A 227 -6.56 11.61 -10.60
N LEU A 228 -7.49 10.85 -11.22
CA LEU A 228 -7.21 9.57 -11.88
C LEU A 228 -5.98 9.54 -12.81
N PRO A 229 -5.68 10.57 -13.65
CA PRO A 229 -4.48 10.56 -14.49
C PRO A 229 -3.16 10.73 -13.71
N LEU A 230 -3.21 11.10 -12.42
CA LEU A 230 -2.03 11.24 -11.56
C LEU A 230 -1.58 9.89 -10.98
N PHE A 231 -2.50 8.92 -10.87
CA PHE A 231 -2.24 7.60 -10.33
C PHE A 231 -1.01 6.88 -10.94
N PRO A 232 -0.85 6.77 -12.27
CA PRO A 232 0.28 6.07 -12.88
C PRO A 232 1.64 6.75 -12.63
N VAL A 233 1.67 7.95 -12.05
CA VAL A 233 2.90 8.67 -11.68
C VAL A 233 3.13 8.61 -10.17
N VAL A 234 2.10 8.98 -9.38
CA VAL A 234 2.21 9.05 -7.92
C VAL A 234 2.46 7.67 -7.32
N PHE A 235 1.74 6.65 -7.80
CA PHE A 235 1.84 5.32 -7.22
C PHE A 235 3.25 4.71 -7.39
N PRO A 236 3.87 4.69 -8.59
CA PRO A 236 5.25 4.23 -8.73
C PRO A 236 6.25 5.01 -7.89
N VAL A 237 6.13 6.34 -7.82
CA VAL A 237 7.05 7.19 -7.04
C VAL A 237 6.98 6.81 -5.55
N LEU A 238 5.77 6.65 -5.00
CA LEU A 238 5.58 6.23 -3.61
C LEU A 238 6.07 4.80 -3.36
N ALA A 239 5.91 3.90 -4.33
CA ALA A 239 6.42 2.54 -4.24
C ALA A 239 7.96 2.51 -4.20
N TYR A 240 8.63 3.25 -5.10
CA TYR A 240 10.09 3.37 -5.10
C TYR A 240 10.62 4.12 -3.88
N ALA A 241 9.89 5.12 -3.39
CA ALA A 241 10.26 5.82 -2.17
C ALA A 241 10.13 4.91 -0.93
N SER A 242 9.08 4.07 -0.87
CA SER A 242 8.94 3.06 0.19
C SER A 242 10.06 2.03 0.15
N HIS A 243 10.48 1.63 -1.07
CA HIS A 243 11.66 0.78 -1.25
C HIS A 243 12.94 1.44 -0.71
N ALA A 244 13.19 2.72 -1.05
CA ALA A 244 14.35 3.45 -0.55
C ALA A 244 14.32 3.61 0.98
N LEU A 245 13.15 3.90 1.56
CA LEU A 245 12.99 4.03 3.00
C LEU A 245 13.22 2.69 3.73
N TYR A 246 12.74 1.58 3.15
CA TYR A 246 13.01 0.23 3.65
C TYR A 246 14.51 -0.04 3.76
N ARG A 247 15.25 0.24 2.68
CA ARG A 247 16.71 0.02 2.64
C ARG A 247 17.45 0.84 3.68
N GLU A 248 17.04 2.08 3.87
CA GLU A 248 17.61 2.96 4.89
C GLU A 248 17.29 2.44 6.31
N ALA A 249 16.03 2.11 6.58
CA ALA A 249 15.56 1.67 7.89
C ALA A 249 16.17 0.32 8.34
N LEU A 250 16.49 -0.57 7.40
CA LEU A 250 17.07 -1.89 7.68
C LEU A 250 18.55 -2.02 7.26
N GLN A 251 19.24 -0.89 7.05
CA GLN A 251 20.68 -0.82 6.74
C GLN A 251 21.14 -1.75 5.61
N GLU A 252 20.39 -1.81 4.52
CA GLU A 252 20.90 -2.43 3.29
C GLU A 252 21.92 -1.50 2.63
N ARG A 253 23.20 -1.62 2.99
CA ARG A 253 24.29 -1.04 2.19
C ARG A 253 24.21 -1.63 0.77
N GLN A 254 24.12 -0.77 -0.22
CA GLN A 254 24.39 -1.13 -1.62
C GLN A 254 25.81 -1.74 -1.68
N PRO A 255 26.01 -2.90 -2.32
CA PRO A 255 27.35 -3.27 -2.77
C PRO A 255 27.89 -2.24 -3.77
#